data_AF-A0A917PGE8-F1
#
_entry.id   AF-A0A917PGE8-F1
#
_cell.length_a   1.000
_cell.length_b   1.000
_cell.length_c   1.000
_cell.angle_alpha   90.00
_cell.angle_beta   90.00
_cell.angle_gamma   90.00
#
_symmetry.space_group_name_H-M   'P 1'
#
loop_
_entity.id
_entity.type
_entity.pdbx_description
1 polymer ?
#
loop_
_entity_poly.entity_id
_entity_poly.type
_entity_poly.pdbx_seq_one_letter_code
_entity_poly.pdbx_strand_id
1 'polypeptide(L)'
;MPFRTAAAIITLSLALTGCTTSSYDLEPGNEDHLESRDDDYQQSEEYLQAEADAYLDQQAADFAPSGWRCYWDPTMNDDWHDDYQCTNGVDYDRPYLIPDDSFVEGWEIDAAAAEYEASLNGN
;
A
#
# COMPACT_ATOMS: atom_id res chain seq x y z
N MET A 1 -58.11 -9.48 -5.21
CA MET A 1 -57.92 -9.20 -6.66
C MET A 1 -58.75 -7.98 -6.99
N PRO A 2 -58.24 -6.93 -7.69
CA PRO A 2 -57.05 -6.87 -8.53
C PRO A 2 -55.98 -5.87 -8.06
N PHE A 3 -54.73 -6.30 -8.16
CA PHE A 3 -53.54 -5.46 -8.13
C PHE A 3 -53.54 -4.54 -9.37
N ARG A 4 -53.25 -3.25 -9.18
CA ARG A 4 -52.90 -2.34 -10.27
C ARG A 4 -51.46 -1.91 -10.13
N THR A 5 -50.66 -2.56 -10.95
CA THR A 5 -49.27 -2.27 -11.28
C THR A 5 -49.15 -0.89 -11.94
N ALA A 6 -48.19 -0.09 -11.52
CA ALA A 6 -47.48 0.86 -12.37
C ALA A 6 -46.20 1.29 -11.65
N ALA A 7 -45.14 0.51 -11.84
CA ALA A 7 -43.78 0.94 -11.55
C ALA A 7 -43.38 1.99 -12.59
N ALA A 8 -43.09 3.21 -12.14
CA ALA A 8 -42.45 4.23 -12.96
C ALA A 8 -40.95 4.19 -12.67
N ILE A 9 -40.20 3.44 -13.49
CA ILE A 9 -38.75 3.39 -13.47
C ILE A 9 -38.26 4.67 -14.16
N ILE A 10 -37.77 5.64 -13.38
CA ILE A 10 -37.07 6.81 -13.92
C ILE A 10 -35.65 6.36 -14.23
N THR A 11 -35.39 6.12 -15.52
CA THR A 11 -34.05 5.83 -16.03
C THR A 11 -33.19 7.09 -15.95
N LEU A 12 -32.26 7.10 -15.01
CA LEU A 12 -31.23 8.14 -14.90
C LEU A 12 -30.13 7.83 -15.92
N SER A 13 -30.14 8.51 -17.05
CA SER A 13 -29.09 8.42 -18.06
C SER A 13 -27.83 9.13 -17.54
N LEU A 14 -26.90 8.38 -16.94
CA LEU A 14 -25.54 8.86 -16.76
C LEU A 14 -24.87 8.91 -18.14
N ALA A 15 -24.63 10.13 -18.64
CA ALA A 15 -23.72 10.35 -19.75
C ALA A 15 -22.30 9.99 -19.28
N LEU A 16 -21.84 8.79 -19.60
CA LEU A 16 -20.41 8.53 -19.62
C LEU A 16 -19.83 9.32 -20.80
N THR A 17 -19.26 10.49 -20.49
CA THR A 17 -18.18 11.04 -21.31
C THR A 17 -17.06 10.02 -21.30
N GLY A 18 -17.06 9.15 -22.31
CA GLY A 18 -16.01 8.20 -22.57
C GLY A 18 -14.68 8.94 -22.62
N CYS A 19 -13.74 8.50 -21.79
CA CYS A 19 -12.34 8.82 -21.92
C CYS A 19 -11.94 8.52 -23.37
N THR A 20 -11.39 9.53 -24.04
CA THR A 20 -10.78 9.40 -25.36
C THR A 20 -9.74 8.29 -25.32
N THR A 21 -10.09 7.11 -25.82
CA THR A 21 -9.10 6.12 -26.24
C THR A 21 -8.34 6.76 -27.40
N SER A 22 -7.13 7.21 -27.11
CA SER A 22 -6.15 7.63 -28.10
C SER A 22 -5.89 6.40 -28.98
N SER A 23 -6.56 6.34 -30.11
CA SER A 23 -6.17 5.50 -31.23
C SER A 23 -4.85 6.08 -31.75
N TYR A 24 -3.76 5.43 -31.41
CA TYR A 24 -2.46 5.70 -32.00
C TYR A 24 -2.53 5.32 -33.49
N ASP A 25 -2.67 6.32 -34.35
CA ASP A 25 -2.31 6.21 -35.76
C ASP A 25 -0.80 5.99 -35.82
N LEU A 26 -0.38 4.79 -36.22
CA LEU A 26 1.01 4.48 -36.58
C LEU A 26 1.32 5.19 -37.90
N GLU A 27 1.88 6.40 -37.83
CA GLU A 27 2.61 7.00 -38.96
C GLU A 27 3.96 6.27 -39.15
N PRO A 28 4.25 5.75 -40.35
CA PRO A 28 5.56 5.18 -40.66
C PRO A 28 6.50 6.30 -41.07
N GLY A 29 7.39 6.71 -40.17
CA GLY A 29 8.45 7.65 -40.51
C GLY A 29 8.94 8.48 -39.36
N ASN A 30 9.71 7.84 -38.46
CA ASN A 30 10.73 8.49 -37.61
C ASN A 30 11.65 7.39 -37.07
N GLU A 31 12.24 6.60 -37.97
CA GLU A 31 13.34 5.70 -37.65
C GLU A 31 14.65 6.45 -37.92
N ASP A 32 15.03 7.38 -37.04
CA ASP A 32 16.37 7.96 -37.03
C ASP A 32 16.62 8.63 -35.68
N HIS A 33 17.20 7.86 -34.74
CA HIS A 33 17.91 8.22 -33.49
C HIS A 33 17.49 7.37 -32.28
N LEU A 34 17.68 6.04 -32.39
CA LEU A 34 17.85 5.17 -31.23
C LEU A 34 19.24 4.53 -31.24
N GLU A 35 20.26 5.29 -31.65
CA GLU A 35 21.65 4.86 -31.49
C GLU A 35 22.35 5.83 -30.54
N SER A 36 23.00 5.27 -29.53
CA SER A 36 23.94 5.89 -28.57
C SER A 36 23.35 6.72 -27.41
N ARG A 37 22.72 6.05 -26.44
CA ARG A 37 22.66 6.56 -25.06
C ARG A 37 22.88 5.46 -24.01
N ASP A 38 23.81 4.53 -24.26
CA ASP A 38 24.00 3.37 -23.36
C ASP A 38 25.41 3.22 -22.75
N ASP A 39 26.40 4.08 -23.05
CA ASP A 39 27.80 3.76 -22.69
C ASP A 39 28.49 4.67 -21.65
N ASP A 40 27.82 5.65 -21.03
CA ASP A 40 28.49 6.61 -20.12
C ASP A 40 27.96 6.65 -18.67
N TYR A 41 27.07 5.73 -18.27
CA TYR A 41 26.71 5.55 -16.86
C TYR A 41 27.65 4.56 -16.17
N GLN A 42 28.97 4.81 -16.22
CA GLN A 42 29.86 4.23 -15.21
C GLN A 42 29.66 5.01 -13.91
N GLN A 43 28.71 4.56 -13.11
CA GLN A 43 28.52 5.01 -11.73
C GLN A 43 29.84 4.82 -10.99
N SER A 44 30.43 5.90 -10.49
CA SER A 44 31.75 5.83 -9.86
C SER A 44 31.71 4.95 -8.62
N GLU A 45 32.80 4.25 -8.34
CA GLU A 45 32.96 3.47 -7.09
C GLU A 45 32.70 4.33 -5.85
N GLU A 46 33.04 5.62 -5.90
CA GLU A 46 32.75 6.59 -4.84
C GLU A 46 31.24 6.80 -4.63
N TYR A 47 30.45 6.85 -5.71
CA TYR A 47 28.99 6.94 -5.60
C TYR A 47 28.40 5.64 -5.05
N LEU A 48 28.87 4.48 -5.53
CA LEU A 48 28.42 3.18 -5.04
C LEU A 48 28.71 3.01 -3.55
N GLN A 49 29.88 3.46 -3.10
CA GLN A 49 30.26 3.46 -1.69
C GLN A 49 29.35 4.39 -0.88
N ALA A 50 29.07 5.60 -1.37
CA ALA A 50 28.18 6.55 -0.69
C ALA A 50 26.73 6.03 -0.59
N GLU A 51 26.24 5.36 -1.64
CA GLU A 51 24.93 4.72 -1.63
C GLU A 51 24.89 3.55 -0.63
N ALA A 52 25.92 2.70 -0.61
CA ALA A 52 26.05 1.62 0.37
C ALA A 52 26.10 2.14 1.82
N ASP A 53 26.85 3.21 2.08
CA ASP A 53 26.93 3.83 3.40
C ASP A 53 25.58 4.43 3.81
N ALA A 54 24.83 5.04 2.89
CA ALA A 54 23.48 5.53 3.14
C ALA A 54 22.50 4.40 3.47
N TYR A 55 22.58 3.26 2.78
CA TYR A 55 21.78 2.07 3.11
C TYR A 55 22.10 1.52 4.50
N LEU A 56 23.38 1.50 4.89
CA LEU A 56 23.79 1.02 6.21
C LEU A 56 23.31 1.95 7.34
N ASP A 57 23.37 3.26 7.14
CA ASP A 57 22.87 4.24 8.12
C ASP A 57 21.35 4.15 8.27
N GLN A 58 20.64 4.00 7.15
CA GLN A 58 19.19 3.80 7.16
C GLN A 58 18.79 2.50 7.85
N GLN A 59 19.51 1.42 7.59
CA GLN A 59 19.33 0.15 8.29
C GLN A 59 19.60 0.29 9.79
N ALA A 60 20.66 1.01 10.20
CA ALA A 60 20.95 1.26 11.61
C ALA A 60 19.87 2.11 12.30
N ALA A 61 19.26 3.06 11.60
CA ALA A 61 18.14 3.85 12.11
C ALA A 61 16.87 3.02 12.30
N ASP A 62 16.60 2.06 11.41
CA ASP A 62 15.49 1.08 11.56
C ASP A 62 15.69 0.17 12.78
N PHE A 63 16.95 -0.08 13.17
CA PHE A 63 17.32 -0.86 14.37
C PHE A 63 17.49 -0.02 15.65
N ALA A 64 17.38 1.32 15.58
CA ALA A 64 17.40 2.12 16.77
C ALA A 64 16.13 1.80 17.59
N PRO A 65 16.24 1.45 18.89
CA PRO A 65 15.09 1.17 19.73
C PRO A 65 14.27 2.44 19.92
N SER A 66 13.35 2.65 18.99
CA SER A 66 12.19 3.51 19.14
C SER A 66 11.13 2.72 19.90
N GLY A 67 10.09 3.37 20.42
CA GLY A 67 8.98 2.64 21.01
C GLY A 67 8.43 1.57 20.05
N TRP A 68 7.59 0.68 20.58
CA TRP A 68 6.81 -0.22 19.75
C TRP A 68 6.05 0.55 18.68
N ARG A 69 6.03 0.02 17.47
CA ARG A 69 5.26 0.56 16.36
C ARG A 69 4.55 -0.58 15.66
N CYS A 70 3.27 -0.40 15.42
CA CYS A 70 2.41 -1.33 14.72
C CYS A 70 2.12 -0.82 13.32
N TYR A 71 2.09 -1.73 12.35
CA TYR A 71 1.78 -1.43 10.96
C TYR A 71 1.01 -2.57 10.32
N TRP A 72 0.21 -2.23 9.32
CA TRP A 72 -0.52 -3.19 8.50
C TRP A 72 0.47 -4.07 7.72
N ASP A 73 0.47 -5.36 8.01
CA ASP A 73 1.32 -6.39 7.41
C ASP A 73 0.49 -7.68 7.26
N PRO A 74 -0.36 -7.77 6.23
CA PRO A 74 -1.38 -8.79 6.14
C PRO A 74 -0.81 -10.18 5.91
N THR A 75 -1.33 -11.17 6.63
CA THR A 75 -0.91 -12.58 6.57
C THR A 75 -1.49 -13.33 5.37
N MET A 76 -2.52 -12.76 4.73
CA MET A 76 -3.23 -13.32 3.57
C MET A 76 -3.88 -14.69 3.87
N ASN A 77 -4.28 -14.94 5.12
CA ASN A 77 -4.84 -16.21 5.59
C ASN A 77 -6.39 -16.18 5.74
N ASP A 78 -7.07 -15.20 5.15
CA ASP A 78 -8.51 -14.88 5.34
C ASP A 78 -8.92 -14.49 6.78
N ASP A 79 -7.95 -14.27 7.68
CA ASP A 79 -8.14 -13.83 9.06
C ASP A 79 -7.48 -12.47 9.26
N TRP A 80 -8.28 -11.40 9.21
CA TRP A 80 -7.78 -10.03 9.33
C TRP A 80 -7.43 -9.63 10.77
N HIS A 81 -7.73 -10.48 11.77
CA HIS A 81 -7.44 -10.19 13.17
C HIS A 81 -5.93 -10.21 13.47
N ASP A 82 -5.13 -10.90 12.65
CA ASP A 82 -3.67 -11.02 12.79
C ASP A 82 -2.86 -10.23 11.74
N ASP A 83 -3.51 -9.32 11.00
CA ASP A 83 -2.89 -8.56 9.91
C ASP A 83 -2.03 -7.37 10.37
N TYR A 84 -1.92 -7.09 11.67
CA TYR A 84 -0.98 -6.09 12.19
C TYR A 84 0.28 -6.71 12.76
N GLN A 85 1.43 -6.15 12.38
CA GLN A 85 2.73 -6.49 12.95
C GLN A 85 3.25 -5.32 13.76
N CYS A 86 3.62 -5.58 15.01
CA CYS A 86 4.26 -4.62 15.89
C CYS A 86 5.75 -4.96 16.07
N THR A 87 6.60 -3.94 16.15
CA THR A 87 8.05 -4.10 16.41
C THR A 87 8.62 -2.90 17.17
N ASN A 88 9.63 -3.13 17.99
CA ASN A 88 10.46 -2.09 18.61
C ASN A 88 11.88 -2.01 17.98
N GLY A 89 12.07 -2.66 16.83
CA GLY A 89 13.37 -2.81 16.16
C GLY A 89 14.22 -4.00 16.65
N VAL A 90 13.87 -4.60 17.79
CA VAL A 90 14.55 -5.78 18.37
C VAL A 90 13.63 -6.99 18.41
N ASP A 91 12.42 -6.78 18.92
CA ASP A 91 11.37 -7.78 19.07
C ASP A 91 10.24 -7.53 18.06
N TYR A 92 9.50 -8.60 17.79
CA TYR A 92 8.33 -8.60 16.91
C TYR A 92 7.17 -9.25 17.64
N ASP A 93 5.99 -8.66 17.53
CA ASP A 93 4.74 -9.22 18.06
C ASP A 93 3.60 -9.01 17.07
N ARG A 94 2.79 -10.04 16.87
CA ARG A 94 1.62 -10.04 15.97
C ARG A 94 0.37 -10.33 16.81
N PRO A 95 -0.34 -9.29 17.27
CA PRO A 95 -1.52 -9.47 18.12
C PRO A 95 -2.71 -10.02 17.33
N TYR A 96 -3.60 -10.70 18.04
CA TYR A 96 -4.93 -11.06 17.53
C TYR A 96 -5.95 -10.04 18.02
N LEU A 97 -6.32 -9.10 17.16
CA LEU A 97 -7.10 -7.92 17.51
C LEU A 97 -8.61 -8.15 17.36
N ILE A 98 -9.41 -7.69 18.32
CA ILE A 98 -10.89 -7.75 18.29
C ILE A 98 -11.43 -9.19 18.03
N PRO A 99 -10.99 -10.23 18.80
CA PRO A 99 -11.29 -11.64 18.51
C PRO A 99 -12.78 -12.02 18.48
N ASP A 100 -13.62 -11.22 19.13
CA ASP A 100 -15.03 -11.55 19.34
C ASP A 100 -15.91 -11.13 18.15
N ASP A 101 -15.39 -10.30 17.23
CA ASP A 101 -16.16 -9.72 16.12
C ASP A 101 -15.87 -10.41 14.79
N SER A 102 -16.88 -11.06 14.19
CA SER A 102 -16.72 -11.76 12.92
C SER A 102 -16.58 -10.85 11.68
N PHE A 103 -16.83 -9.55 11.85
CA PHE A 103 -16.78 -8.55 10.79
C PHE A 103 -16.41 -7.22 11.41
N VAL A 104 -15.37 -6.59 10.88
CA VAL A 104 -14.81 -5.34 11.39
C VAL A 104 -14.43 -4.46 10.20
N GLU A 105 -14.70 -3.17 10.35
CA GLU A 105 -14.34 -2.17 9.37
C GLU A 105 -12.86 -1.78 9.53
N GLY A 106 -12.21 -1.33 8.45
CA GLY A 106 -10.77 -0.99 8.48
C GLY A 106 -10.39 -0.02 9.61
N TRP A 107 -11.24 0.96 9.92
CA TRP A 107 -10.96 1.92 10.99
C TRP A 107 -11.03 1.32 12.40
N GLU A 108 -11.80 0.24 12.59
CA GLU A 108 -11.93 -0.44 13.89
C GLU A 108 -10.66 -1.24 14.18
N ILE A 109 -10.15 -1.98 13.19
CA ILE A 109 -8.87 -2.71 13.33
C ILE A 109 -7.69 -1.74 13.46
N ASP A 110 -7.68 -0.63 12.71
CA ASP A 110 -6.70 0.46 12.87
C ASP A 110 -6.70 1.02 14.31
N ALA A 111 -7.90 1.25 14.87
CA ALA A 111 -8.04 1.77 16.23
C ALA A 111 -7.54 0.75 17.27
N ALA A 112 -7.89 -0.54 17.12
CA ALA A 112 -7.42 -1.59 18.01
C ALA A 112 -5.89 -1.76 17.94
N ALA A 113 -5.29 -1.65 16.75
CA ALA A 113 -3.84 -1.68 16.59
C ALA A 113 -3.17 -0.49 17.28
N ALA A 114 -3.75 0.72 17.17
CA ALA A 114 -3.24 1.90 17.86
C ALA A 114 -3.34 1.79 19.39
N GLU A 115 -4.44 1.21 19.91
CA GLU A 115 -4.59 0.92 21.34
C GLU A 115 -3.57 -0.12 21.83
N TYR A 116 -3.34 -1.16 21.03
CA TYR A 116 -2.33 -2.18 21.33
C TYR A 116 -0.91 -1.58 21.33
N GLU A 117 -0.55 -0.79 20.32
CA GLU A 117 0.71 -0.04 20.27
C GLU A 117 0.89 0.85 21.51
N ALA A 118 -0.16 1.58 21.89
CA ALA A 118 -0.14 2.42 23.07
C ALA A 118 0.08 1.60 24.36
N SER A 119 -0.49 0.39 24.45
CA SER A 119 -0.28 -0.51 25.59
C SER A 119 1.15 -1.06 25.69
N LEU A 120 1.83 -1.22 24.54
CA LEU A 120 3.22 -1.67 24.50
C LEU A 120 4.21 -0.55 24.84
N ASN A 121 3.85 0.70 24.54
CA ASN A 121 4.66 1.89 24.81
C ASN A 121 4.38 2.56 26.15
N GLY A 122 3.16 2.40 26.64
CA GLY A 122 2.73 2.86 27.95
C GLY A 122 2.83 1.73 28.94
N ASN A 123 3.89 1.74 29.76
CA ASN A 123 3.67 1.31 31.14
C ASN A 123 2.64 2.25 31.79
#